data_AF-A0A7J2HMJ4-F1
#
_entry.id   AF-A0A7J2HMJ4-F1
#
_cell.length_a   1.000
_cell.length_b   1.000
_cell.length_c   1.000
_cell.angle_alpha   90.00
_cell.angle_beta   90.00
_cell.angle_gamma   90.00
#
_symmetry.space_group_name_H-M   'P 1'
#
loop_
_entity.id
_entity.type
_entity.pdbx_description
1 polymer ?
#
loop_
_entity_poly.entity_id
_entity_poly.type
_entity_poly.pdbx_seq_one_letter_code
_entity_poly.pdbx_strand_id
1 'polypeptide(L)' 'MPSEIAQHRHCQMCGKAIPLEEIFCSEECKTNYEKLIKKRRKLILVMYVV' A
#
# COMPACT_ATOMS: atom_id res chain seq x y z
N MET A 1 -1.84 -27.45 17.44
CA MET A 1 -0.74 -27.53 16.46
C MET A 1 -0.72 -26.22 15.70
N PRO A 2 0.15 -25.24 15.99
CA PRO A 2 0.31 -24.12 15.11
C PRO A 2 1.20 -24.58 13.96
N SER A 3 0.58 -24.84 12.81
CA SER A 3 1.28 -24.83 11.53
C SER A 3 2.11 -23.56 11.45
N GLU A 4 3.40 -23.67 11.18
CA GLU A 4 4.29 -22.53 10.96
C GLU A 4 3.80 -21.72 9.76
N ILE A 5 2.86 -20.81 9.99
CA ILE A 5 2.39 -19.87 8.98
C ILE A 5 3.56 -18.91 8.80
N ALA A 6 4.35 -19.17 7.76
CA ALA A 6 5.38 -18.25 7.32
C ALA A 6 4.77 -16.84 7.27
N GLN A 7 5.33 -15.96 8.09
CA GLN A 7 4.84 -14.60 8.23
C GLN A 7 4.98 -13.93 6.86
N HIS A 8 3.85 -13.56 6.26
CA HIS A 8 3.78 -12.86 5.00
C HIS A 8 2.92 -11.61 5.18
N ARG A 9 3.24 -10.55 4.44
CA ARG A 9 2.39 -9.36 4.37
C ARG A 9 1.50 -9.45 3.14
N HIS A 10 0.44 -8.65 3.15
CA HIS A 10 -0.41 -8.49 1.99
C HIS A 10 -0.15 -7.12 1.36
N CYS A 11 -0.14 -7.06 0.03
CA CYS A 11 -0.05 -5.80 -0.69
C CYS A 11 -1.16 -4.85 -0.25
N GLN A 12 -0.80 -3.63 0.10
CA GLN A 12 -1.78 -2.60 0.49
C GLN A 12 -2.72 -2.18 -0.64
N MET A 13 -2.40 -2.53 -1.89
CA MET A 13 -3.20 -2.21 -3.07
C MET A 13 -3.96 -3.41 -3.65
N CYS A 14 -3.29 -4.57 -3.77
CA CYS A 14 -3.81 -5.73 -4.50
C CYS A 14 -4.22 -6.89 -3.57
N GLY A 15 -3.84 -6.85 -2.28
CA GLY A 15 -4.09 -7.95 -1.34
C GLY A 15 -3.29 -9.22 -1.60
N LYS A 16 -2.34 -9.23 -2.54
CA LYS A 16 -1.48 -10.40 -2.82
C LYS A 16 -0.50 -10.63 -1.68
N ALA A 17 -0.21 -11.89 -1.37
CA ALA A 17 0.83 -12.27 -0.41
C ALA A 17 2.22 -11.84 -0.93
N ILE A 18 2.99 -11.18 -0.08
CA ILE A 18 4.32 -10.62 -0.33
C ILE A 18 5.22 -11.00 0.84
N PRO A 19 6.53 -11.23 0.62
CA PRO A 19 7.51 -11.35 1.70
C PRO A 19 7.48 -10.15 2.66
N LEU A 20 7.90 -10.35 3.91
CA LEU A 20 7.90 -9.29 4.94
C LEU A 20 8.75 -8.06 4.59
N GLU A 21 9.72 -8.24 3.70
CA GLU A 21 10.67 -7.22 3.23
C GLU A 21 10.04 -6.24 2.24
N GLU A 22 9.01 -6.68 1.52
CA GLU A 22 8.36 -5.90 0.48
C GLU A 22 6.96 -5.43 0.91
N ILE A 23 6.57 -4.26 0.42
CA ILE A 23 5.30 -3.60 0.79
C ILE A 23 4.25 -3.70 -0.33
N PHE A 24 4.71 -3.82 -1.59
CA PHE A 24 3.86 -3.82 -2.77
C PHE A 24 4.19 -5.00 -3.68
N CYS A 25 3.15 -5.58 -4.30
CA CYS A 25 3.27 -6.80 -5.10
C CYS A 25 3.93 -6.55 -6.48
N SER A 26 4.00 -5.28 -6.89
CA SER A 26 4.58 -4.83 -8.15
C SER A 26 4.81 -3.32 -8.11
N GLU A 27 5.65 -2.81 -9.02
CA GLU A 27 5.85 -1.37 -9.22
C GLU A 27 4.56 -0.63 -9.62
N GLU A 28 3.66 -1.32 -10.31
CA GLU A 28 2.34 -0.79 -10.66
C GLU A 28 1.53 -0.46 -9.40
N CYS A 29 1.51 -1.38 -8.42
CA CYS A 29 0.83 -1.16 -7.15
C CYS A 29 1.45 0.00 -6.37
N LYS A 30 2.79 0.09 -6.35
CA LYS A 30 3.48 1.23 -5.73
C LYS A 30 3.08 2.55 -6.40
N THR A 31 3.09 2.60 -7.73
CA THR A 31 2.74 3.80 -8.50
C THR A 31 1.29 4.23 -8.28
N ASN A 32 0.37 3.28 -8.25
CA ASN A 32 -1.05 3.55 -7.99
C ASN A 32 -1.26 4.07 -6.56
N TYR A 33 -0.57 3.48 -5.58
CA TYR A 33 -0.60 3.96 -4.21
C TYR A 33 -0.06 5.40 -4.09
N GLU A 34 1.08 5.70 -4.72
CA GLU A 34 1.66 7.05 -4.73
C GLU A 34 0.73 8.07 -5.39
N LYS A 35 0.06 7.71 -6.49
CA LYS A 35 -0.95 8.57 -7.14
C LYS A 35 -2.12 8.86 -6.21
N LEU A 36 -2.62 7.86 -5.50
CA LEU A 36 -3.71 8.02 -4.51
C LEU A 36 -3.28 8.95 -3.37
N ILE A 37 -2.10 8.73 -2.79
CA ILE A 37 -1.56 9.55 -1.70
C ILE A 37 -1.34 10.99 -2.19
N LYS A 38 -0.78 11.20 -3.37
CA LYS A 38 -0.58 12.53 -3.96
C LYS A 38 -1.90 13.26 -4.17
N LYS A 39 -2.94 12.55 -4.65
CA LYS A 39 -4.29 13.12 -4.81
C LYS A 39 -4.91 13.48 -3.46
N ARG A 40 -4.79 12.61 -2.46
CA ARG A 40 -5.27 12.84 -1.09
C ARG A 40 -4.57 14.04 -0.44
N ARG A 41 -3.26 14.15 -0.61
CA ARG A 41 -2.46 15.27 -0.06
C ARG A 41 -2.88 16.61 -0.68
N LYS A 42 -3.15 16.63 -1.99
CA LYS A 42 -3.71 17.81 -2.67
C LYS A 42 -5.10 18.17 -2.15
N LEU A 43 -6.00 17.19 -2.00
CA LEU A 43 -7.35 17.42 -1.47
C LEU A 43 -7.29 18.04 -0.07
N ILE A 44 -6.48 17.45 0.81
CA ILE A 44 -6.29 17.96 2.18
C ILE A 44 -5.76 19.40 2.14
N LEU A 45 -4.74 19.68 1.33
CA LEU A 45 -4.19 21.03 1.21
C LEU A 45 -5.24 22.04 0.72
N VAL A 46 -6.10 21.66 -0.23
CA VAL A 46 -7.21 22.51 -0.68
C VAL A 46 -8.21 22.75 0.46
N MET A 47 -8.56 21.74 1.26
CA MET A 47 -9.47 21.90 2.41
C MET A 47 -8.94 22.83 3.51
N TYR A 48 -7.62 22.98 3.63
CA TYR A 48 -7.02 23.90 4.63
C TYR A 48 -6.81 25.32 4.10
N VAL A 49 -6.82 25.51 2.78
CA VAL A 49 -6.57 26.82 2.14
C VAL A 49 -7.87 27.53 1.76
N VAL A 50 -8.95 26.79 1.53
CA VAL A 50 -10.32 27.30 1.31
C VAL A 50 -11.09 27.27 2.62
#